data_AF-A0AAV6N599-F1
#
_entry.id   AF-A0AAV6N599-F1
#
_cell.length_a   1.000
_cell.length_b   1.000
_cell.length_c   1.000
_cell.angle_alpha   90.00
_cell.angle_beta   90.00
_cell.angle_gamma   90.00
#
_symmetry.space_group_name_H-M   'P 1'
#
loop_
_entity.id
_entity.type
_entity.pdbx_description
1 polymer ?
#
loop_
_entity_poly.entity_id
_entity_poly.type
_entity_poly.pdbx_seq_one_letter_code
_entity_poly.pdbx_strand_id
1 'polypeptide(L)'
;MENLISLVNKLQRACTALGDHGEESALPTLWDSLPAIAVVGGQSSGKSSVLESIVGKDFLPRGAGIVTRRPLVLQLHRIDEGKEYGEFMHLPRKKFTDFAALRKEISDETDRETGRSKQISSVPIHLSIYSPNVVNLTLIDLPGLTKVAVEGQSDSIVQDIENMVRSFIEKPNCIILAISPANQDLATSDAIKISREVDPKGERTFGVLTKIDLMDQGTNAVDILEGRAYKLQFPWIGVVNRSQADINKSVDMIAARRREREYFATSPEYQHMASRMGSEHLGKMLSKHLETVIKSRIPGLQSLINKTISELEAELSRLGKPIATDTGGKLYMIMEICRTFDQIFKEHLDGVRPGGDKIYSVFDNQFPASLKRLHFDKHLSMDNVRKIITEADGYQPHLIAPEQGYRRLVESSLVTIRGPAEAAVDAVFSLLKELVQKSISETMELKQYPTLRAEVLKAAVDSLERMKEESKRATLQLVDMECGYLTVEFFRKLPQDVEKGGNPTHSIFDRYNDSYLRRVGSTVLSYVNMVCATLRNSIPKSIVYCQVREAKRSLLDHFFAELGTKEAKQLGKLLDEDPAIMQRRTSIAKRLELYRSAQTEIDAVAWAK
;
A
#
# COMPACT_ATOMS: atom_id res chain seq x y z
N MET A 1 33.18 15.50 -8.66
CA MET A 1 32.46 16.50 -9.49
C MET A 1 31.78 15.86 -10.70
N GLU A 2 32.46 15.00 -11.48
CA GLU A 2 31.83 14.18 -12.55
C GLU A 2 30.71 13.24 -12.03
N ASN A 3 30.73 12.91 -10.73
CA ASN A 3 29.75 12.05 -10.06
C ASN A 3 28.31 12.60 -10.06
N LEU A 4 28.10 13.93 -10.13
CA LEU A 4 26.77 14.55 -10.02
C LEU A 4 25.90 14.30 -11.27
N ILE A 5 26.51 14.37 -12.44
CA ILE A 5 25.79 14.16 -13.71
C ILE A 5 25.57 12.66 -13.92
N SER A 6 26.54 11.83 -13.50
CA SER A 6 26.37 10.37 -13.44
C SER A 6 25.19 9.97 -12.55
N LEU A 7 25.06 10.59 -11.36
CA LEU A 7 23.92 10.39 -10.46
C LEU A 7 22.59 10.71 -11.15
N VAL A 8 22.44 11.89 -11.74
CA VAL A 8 21.20 12.27 -12.45
C VAL A 8 20.86 11.27 -13.56
N ASN A 9 21.87 10.80 -14.30
CA ASN A 9 21.67 9.83 -15.38
C ASN A 9 21.23 8.46 -14.88
N LYS A 10 21.77 7.99 -13.74
CA LYS A 10 21.33 6.74 -13.12
C LYS A 10 19.90 6.84 -12.59
N LEU A 11 19.57 7.95 -11.93
CA LEU A 11 18.21 8.23 -11.46
C LEU A 11 17.22 8.26 -12.64
N GLN A 12 17.59 8.92 -13.73
CA GLN A 12 16.82 8.93 -14.98
C GLN A 12 16.57 7.50 -15.48
N ARG A 13 17.63 6.71 -15.68
CA ARG A 13 17.50 5.32 -16.18
C ARG A 13 16.61 4.46 -15.27
N ALA A 14 16.74 4.61 -13.96
CA ALA A 14 15.93 3.90 -12.97
C ALA A 14 14.43 4.25 -13.09
N CYS A 15 14.10 5.54 -13.26
CA CYS A 15 12.72 5.99 -13.48
C CYS A 15 12.16 5.46 -14.82
N THR A 16 12.93 5.55 -15.91
CA THR A 16 12.48 5.07 -17.23
C THR A 16 12.23 3.56 -17.24
N ALA A 17 13.04 2.77 -16.54
CA ALA A 17 12.87 1.32 -16.46
C ALA A 17 11.58 0.89 -15.71
N LEU A 18 11.01 1.78 -14.89
CA LEU A 18 9.75 1.55 -14.16
C LEU A 18 8.50 1.89 -14.96
N GLY A 19 8.63 2.42 -16.17
CA GLY A 19 7.50 3.03 -16.88
C GLY A 19 7.08 4.38 -16.31
N ASP A 20 7.91 4.99 -15.44
CA ASP A 20 7.68 6.32 -14.89
C ASP A 20 8.09 7.38 -15.93
N HIS A 21 7.38 7.38 -17.05
CA HIS A 21 7.62 8.25 -18.21
C HIS A 21 7.07 9.68 -18.02
N GLY A 22 6.54 10.00 -16.83
CA GLY A 22 5.78 11.23 -16.61
C GLY A 22 4.39 11.21 -17.24
N GLU A 23 3.84 10.03 -17.57
CA GLU A 23 2.44 9.90 -17.98
C GLU A 23 1.51 9.80 -16.76
N GLU A 24 0.49 10.67 -16.76
CA GLU A 24 -0.75 10.68 -15.95
C GLU A 24 -0.76 9.91 -14.62
N SER A 25 0.25 10.12 -13.76
CA SER A 25 0.17 9.85 -12.34
C SER A 25 0.07 11.18 -11.61
N ALA A 26 -0.92 11.32 -10.73
CA ALA A 26 -1.25 12.55 -9.99
C ALA A 26 -0.15 13.08 -9.04
N LEU A 27 1.05 12.52 -9.09
CA LEU A 27 2.19 12.88 -8.25
C LEU A 27 3.41 13.20 -9.14
N PRO A 28 4.14 14.30 -8.87
CA PRO A 28 5.36 14.64 -9.59
C PRO A 28 6.35 13.49 -9.48
N THR A 29 6.74 12.95 -10.62
CA THR A 29 7.62 11.78 -10.70
C THR A 29 9.05 12.20 -10.37
N LEU A 30 9.88 11.25 -9.92
CA LEU A 30 11.30 11.55 -9.69
C LEU A 30 11.94 12.05 -10.99
N TRP A 31 11.47 11.58 -12.15
CA TRP A 31 11.88 12.03 -13.47
C TRP A 31 11.63 13.55 -13.70
N ASP A 32 10.46 14.07 -13.33
CA ASP A 32 10.10 15.49 -13.52
C ASP A 32 10.94 16.45 -12.67
N SER A 33 11.54 15.93 -11.61
CA SER A 33 12.37 16.70 -10.69
C SER A 33 13.84 16.75 -11.12
N LEU A 34 14.25 15.96 -12.11
CA LEU A 34 15.64 15.91 -12.58
C LEU A 34 15.92 17.01 -13.60
N PRO A 35 17.02 17.77 -13.47
CA PRO A 35 17.35 18.83 -14.40
C PRO A 35 17.83 18.26 -15.74
N ALA A 36 17.33 18.82 -16.83
CA ALA A 36 17.68 18.45 -18.19
C ALA A 36 17.76 19.69 -19.09
N ILE A 37 18.44 19.58 -20.22
CA ILE A 37 18.53 20.65 -21.22
C ILE A 37 17.68 20.27 -22.42
N ALA A 38 16.60 21.00 -22.68
CA ALA A 38 15.77 20.81 -23.86
C ALA A 38 16.21 21.75 -24.99
N VAL A 39 16.42 21.19 -26.17
CA VAL A 39 16.80 21.94 -27.36
C VAL A 39 15.56 22.30 -28.15
N VAL A 40 15.32 23.61 -28.29
CA VAL A 40 14.12 24.16 -28.95
C VAL A 40 14.54 25.02 -30.12
N GLY A 41 13.84 24.89 -31.24
CA GLY A 41 14.12 25.69 -32.44
C GLY A 41 13.23 25.32 -33.62
N GLY A 42 13.03 26.27 -34.51
CA GLY A 42 12.31 26.04 -35.77
C GLY A 42 12.95 24.94 -36.63
N GLN A 43 12.20 24.39 -37.58
CA GLN A 43 12.75 23.49 -38.57
C GLN A 43 13.94 24.15 -39.30
N SER A 44 15.02 23.40 -39.52
CA SER A 44 16.24 23.89 -40.19
C SER A 44 16.99 25.03 -39.47
N SER A 45 16.69 25.31 -38.19
CA SER A 45 17.46 26.27 -37.36
C SER A 45 18.86 25.77 -36.98
N GLY A 46 19.20 24.52 -37.30
CA GLY A 46 20.52 23.94 -37.01
C GLY A 46 20.62 23.19 -35.69
N LYS A 47 19.50 22.81 -35.05
CA LYS A 47 19.47 22.02 -33.79
C LYS A 47 20.40 20.81 -33.81
N SER A 48 20.17 19.90 -34.77
CA SER A 48 20.97 18.67 -34.90
C SER A 48 22.44 18.98 -35.18
N SER A 49 22.74 20.03 -35.94
CA SER A 49 24.13 20.47 -36.17
C SER A 49 24.80 20.98 -34.89
N VAL A 50 24.09 21.73 -34.03
CA VAL A 50 24.63 22.18 -32.74
C VAL A 50 24.90 20.99 -31.83
N LEU A 51 23.98 20.02 -31.76
CA LEU A 51 24.17 18.80 -30.99
C LEU A 51 25.37 17.97 -31.49
N GLU A 52 25.47 17.75 -32.79
CA GLU A 52 26.62 17.05 -33.39
C GLU A 52 27.93 17.82 -33.19
N SER A 53 27.90 19.16 -33.21
CA SER A 53 29.07 20.00 -32.90
C SER A 53 29.51 19.93 -31.44
N ILE A 54 28.58 19.80 -30.49
CA ILE A 54 28.90 19.56 -29.06
C ILE A 54 29.51 18.17 -28.86
N VAL A 55 28.96 17.14 -29.52
CA VAL A 55 29.48 15.76 -29.43
C VAL A 55 30.79 15.58 -30.21
N GLY A 56 30.95 16.28 -31.33
CA GLY A 56 32.07 16.14 -32.25
C GLY A 56 31.94 14.96 -33.21
N LYS A 57 30.74 14.40 -33.42
CA LYS A 57 30.47 13.28 -34.32
C LYS A 57 29.14 13.43 -35.04
N ASP A 58 29.06 12.76 -36.20
CA ASP A 58 27.86 12.62 -37.03
C ASP A 58 27.03 11.41 -36.59
N PHE A 59 25.87 11.63 -35.96
CA PHE A 59 25.04 10.53 -35.46
C PHE A 59 23.53 10.80 -35.53
N LEU A 60 23.11 12.05 -35.74
CA LEU A 60 21.71 12.38 -35.89
C LEU A 60 21.27 12.20 -37.34
N PRO A 61 20.07 11.69 -37.62
CA PRO A 61 19.55 11.62 -38.97
C PRO A 61 19.47 13.03 -39.58
N ARG A 62 19.62 13.11 -40.91
CA ARG A 62 19.55 14.36 -41.68
C ARG A 62 18.68 14.09 -42.91
N GLY A 63 17.77 15.02 -43.24
CA GLY A 63 16.86 14.89 -44.37
C GLY A 63 15.97 16.13 -44.57
N ALA A 64 15.21 16.14 -45.65
CA ALA A 64 14.16 17.14 -45.88
C ALA A 64 12.90 16.77 -45.07
N GLY A 65 12.21 17.77 -44.50
CA GLY A 65 11.03 17.55 -43.66
C GLY A 65 11.34 17.49 -42.15
N ILE A 66 10.41 16.94 -41.36
CA ILE A 66 10.59 16.74 -39.91
C ILE A 66 11.48 15.53 -39.69
N VAL A 67 12.75 15.79 -39.37
CA VAL A 67 13.76 14.74 -39.21
C VAL A 67 13.66 14.08 -37.83
N THR A 68 13.61 14.89 -36.77
CA THR A 68 13.36 14.43 -35.39
C THR A 68 11.86 14.30 -35.17
N ARG A 69 11.31 13.07 -35.26
CA ARG A 69 9.88 12.76 -35.04
C ARG A 69 9.55 12.24 -33.64
N ARG A 70 10.57 11.88 -32.88
CA ARG A 70 10.49 11.47 -31.47
C ARG A 70 11.52 12.27 -30.66
N PRO A 71 11.23 12.66 -29.42
CA PRO A 71 12.24 13.25 -28.54
C PRO A 71 13.44 12.31 -28.38
N LEU A 72 14.66 12.84 -28.48
CA LEU A 72 15.88 12.06 -28.25
C LEU A 72 16.55 12.53 -26.97
N VAL A 73 16.55 11.69 -25.94
CA VAL A 73 17.28 11.92 -24.69
C VAL A 73 18.71 11.41 -24.89
N LEU A 74 19.62 12.35 -25.12
CA LEU A 74 21.03 12.13 -25.36
C LEU A 74 21.83 12.34 -24.06
N GLN A 75 22.43 11.26 -23.56
CA GLN A 75 23.33 11.27 -22.40
C GLN A 75 24.77 11.19 -22.90
N LEU A 76 25.56 12.22 -22.64
CA LEU A 76 26.99 12.27 -22.94
C LEU A 76 27.77 11.90 -21.69
N HIS A 77 28.68 10.93 -21.83
CA HIS A 77 29.56 10.44 -20.79
C HIS A 77 31.01 10.64 -21.20
N ARG A 78 31.74 11.42 -20.40
CA ARG A 78 33.18 11.55 -20.55
C ARG A 78 33.85 10.27 -20.04
N ILE A 79 34.75 9.71 -20.83
CA ILE A 79 35.61 8.58 -20.44
C ILE A 79 37.08 9.00 -20.51
N ASP A 80 37.91 8.55 -19.59
CA ASP A 80 39.33 8.92 -19.55
C ASP A 80 40.14 8.22 -20.65
N GLU A 81 39.87 6.93 -20.87
CA GLU A 81 40.53 6.10 -21.87
C GLU A 81 39.54 5.13 -22.54
N GLY A 82 39.72 4.89 -23.84
CA GLY A 82 38.95 3.90 -24.59
C GLY A 82 38.46 4.37 -25.96
N LYS A 83 37.90 3.42 -26.72
CA LYS A 83 37.22 3.72 -27.99
C LYS A 83 35.84 4.29 -27.71
N GLU A 84 35.46 5.29 -28.50
CA GLU A 84 34.14 5.92 -28.43
C GLU A 84 33.04 4.92 -28.82
N TYR A 85 31.95 4.89 -28.07
CA TYR A 85 30.80 4.03 -28.38
C TYR A 85 29.48 4.64 -27.92
N GLY A 86 28.38 4.23 -28.55
CA GLY A 86 27.02 4.51 -28.11
C GLY A 86 26.28 3.25 -27.65
N GLU A 87 25.32 3.42 -26.75
CA GLU A 87 24.41 2.37 -26.27
C GLU A 87 22.99 2.93 -26.20
N PHE A 88 22.02 2.15 -26.71
CA PHE A 88 20.60 2.48 -26.59
C PHE A 88 19.96 1.74 -25.43
N MET A 89 18.97 2.37 -24.79
CA MET A 89 18.23 1.73 -23.71
C MET A 89 17.39 0.54 -24.17
N HIS A 90 16.84 0.58 -25.39
CA HIS A 90 16.05 -0.53 -25.96
C HIS A 90 16.90 -1.70 -26.46
N LEU A 91 18.23 -1.52 -26.56
CA LEU A 91 19.19 -2.56 -26.92
C LEU A 91 20.29 -2.67 -25.85
N PRO A 92 19.93 -3.04 -24.60
CA PRO A 92 20.91 -3.13 -23.53
C PRO A 92 21.99 -4.14 -23.89
N ARG A 93 23.27 -3.79 -23.67
CA ARG A 93 24.48 -4.60 -23.96
C ARG A 93 25.01 -4.55 -25.40
N LYS A 94 24.34 -3.88 -26.35
CA LYS A 94 24.90 -3.68 -27.70
C LYS A 94 25.64 -2.35 -27.77
N LYS A 95 26.98 -2.42 -27.87
CA LYS A 95 27.84 -1.24 -28.04
C LYS A 95 28.03 -0.93 -29.53
N PHE A 96 27.67 0.27 -29.94
CA PHE A 96 27.85 0.77 -31.30
C PHE A 96 29.12 1.61 -31.36
N THR A 97 30.16 1.11 -32.04
CA THR A 97 31.39 1.89 -32.29
C THR A 97 31.32 2.70 -33.58
N ASP A 98 30.41 2.35 -34.49
CA ASP A 98 30.14 3.08 -35.71
C ASP A 98 28.95 4.04 -35.51
N PHE A 99 29.20 5.33 -35.64
CA PHE A 99 28.18 6.37 -35.49
C PHE A 99 27.23 6.44 -36.69
N ALA A 100 27.61 5.92 -37.86
CA ALA A 100 26.68 5.76 -38.98
C ALA A 100 25.62 4.68 -38.66
N ALA A 101 26.01 3.61 -37.97
CA ALA A 101 25.09 2.59 -37.48
C ALA A 101 24.18 3.14 -36.36
N LEU A 102 24.68 4.02 -35.47
CA LEU A 102 23.84 4.73 -34.49
C LEU A 102 22.77 5.59 -35.19
N ARG A 103 23.17 6.35 -36.21
CA ARG A 103 22.26 7.18 -37.01
C ARG A 103 21.15 6.35 -37.66
N LYS A 104 21.53 5.20 -38.22
CA LYS A 104 20.57 4.28 -38.84
C LYS A 104 19.61 3.70 -37.80
N GLU A 105 20.11 3.27 -36.64
CA GLU A 105 19.27 2.74 -35.56
C GLU A 105 18.29 3.78 -35.02
N ILE A 106 18.68 5.06 -34.89
CA ILE A 106 17.74 6.14 -34.52
C ILE A 106 16.59 6.22 -35.53
N SER A 107 16.89 6.15 -36.83
CA SER A 107 15.87 6.18 -37.87
C SER A 107 14.97 4.94 -37.82
N ASP A 108 15.57 3.76 -37.71
CA ASP A 108 14.86 2.48 -37.69
C ASP A 108 13.92 2.38 -36.46
N GLU A 109 14.38 2.84 -35.29
CA GLU A 109 13.58 2.87 -34.04
C GLU A 109 12.49 3.96 -34.09
N THR A 110 12.74 5.07 -34.78
CA THR A 110 11.71 6.09 -35.02
C THR A 110 10.60 5.54 -35.94
N ASP A 111 10.98 4.88 -37.02
CA ASP A 111 10.04 4.28 -37.99
C ASP A 111 9.26 3.09 -37.41
N ARG A 112 9.85 2.36 -36.46
CA ARG A 112 9.20 1.25 -35.76
C ARG A 112 7.98 1.72 -34.96
N GLU A 113 8.11 2.86 -34.27
CA GLU A 113 7.06 3.40 -33.39
C GLU A 113 6.06 4.29 -34.14
N THR A 114 6.55 5.18 -35.02
CA THR A 114 5.71 6.16 -35.74
C THR A 114 5.12 5.62 -37.05
N GLY A 115 5.50 4.41 -37.43
CA GLY A 115 5.25 3.86 -38.76
C GLY A 115 6.02 4.62 -39.85
N ARG A 116 5.80 4.23 -41.12
CA ARG A 116 6.33 4.98 -42.28
C ARG A 116 5.51 6.25 -42.59
N SER A 117 4.39 6.44 -41.90
CA SER A 117 3.64 7.69 -41.87
C SER A 117 4.48 8.78 -41.19
N LYS A 118 4.45 10.01 -41.68
CA LYS A 118 5.22 11.16 -41.15
C LYS A 118 4.68 11.68 -39.79
N GLN A 119 4.17 10.79 -38.95
CA GLN A 119 3.61 11.07 -37.62
C GLN A 119 4.73 11.24 -36.58
N ILE A 120 4.39 11.84 -35.44
CA ILE A 120 5.29 12.04 -34.30
C ILE A 120 4.83 11.17 -33.12
N SER A 121 5.75 10.88 -32.20
CA SER A 121 5.43 10.19 -30.94
C SER A 121 6.12 10.90 -29.77
N SER A 122 5.43 11.02 -28.64
CA SER A 122 5.93 11.60 -27.40
C SER A 122 6.91 10.68 -26.66
N VAL A 123 6.97 9.39 -27.03
CA VAL A 123 7.82 8.40 -26.38
C VAL A 123 9.29 8.65 -26.76
N PRO A 124 10.17 9.02 -25.81
CA PRO A 124 11.55 9.37 -26.10
C PRO A 124 12.41 8.15 -26.50
N ILE A 125 13.45 8.40 -27.30
CA ILE A 125 14.54 7.45 -27.53
C ILE A 125 15.69 7.82 -26.58
N HIS A 126 16.22 6.84 -25.85
CA HIS A 126 17.34 7.06 -24.92
C HIS A 126 18.64 6.54 -25.52
N LEU A 127 19.60 7.46 -25.74
CA LEU A 127 20.92 7.18 -26.29
C LEU A 127 22.01 7.68 -25.34
N SER A 128 22.93 6.80 -24.97
CA SER A 128 24.12 7.13 -24.18
C SER A 128 25.37 7.06 -25.06
N ILE A 129 26.15 8.14 -25.14
CA ILE A 129 27.41 8.22 -25.88
C ILE A 129 28.56 8.36 -24.90
N TYR A 130 29.56 7.49 -25.03
CA TYR A 130 30.78 7.48 -24.23
C TYR A 130 31.96 7.95 -25.09
N SER A 131 32.58 9.08 -24.75
CA SER A 131 33.70 9.65 -25.51
C SER A 131 34.65 10.46 -24.61
N PRO A 132 35.97 10.49 -24.88
CA PRO A 132 36.91 11.35 -24.14
C PRO A 132 36.79 12.83 -24.53
N ASN A 133 36.15 13.13 -25.66
CA ASN A 133 36.08 14.46 -26.27
C ASN A 133 34.80 15.24 -25.91
N VAL A 134 33.96 14.68 -25.04
CA VAL A 134 32.69 15.27 -24.61
C VAL A 134 32.70 15.60 -23.13
N VAL A 135 31.82 16.52 -22.73
CA VAL A 135 31.50 16.78 -21.33
C VAL A 135 30.35 15.90 -20.88
N ASN A 136 30.29 15.59 -19.59
CA ASN A 136 29.11 14.95 -19.02
C ASN A 136 27.92 15.91 -19.14
N LEU A 137 26.91 15.53 -19.91
CA LEU A 137 25.77 16.40 -20.23
C LEU A 137 24.57 15.57 -20.69
N THR A 138 23.36 16.01 -20.33
CA THR A 138 22.12 15.39 -20.81
C THR A 138 21.30 16.41 -21.58
N LEU A 139 21.05 16.09 -22.85
CA LEU A 139 20.38 16.93 -23.83
C LEU A 139 19.15 16.22 -24.35
N ILE A 140 18.06 16.94 -24.52
CA ILE A 140 16.82 16.44 -25.11
C ILE A 140 16.65 17.16 -26.46
N ASP A 141 16.84 16.43 -27.57
CA ASP A 141 16.50 16.94 -28.90
C ASP A 141 15.00 16.80 -29.11
N LEU A 142 14.33 17.93 -29.35
CA LEU A 142 12.90 17.96 -29.60
C LEU A 142 12.61 18.18 -31.09
N PRO A 143 11.46 17.70 -31.59
CA PRO A 143 11.01 18.01 -32.94
C PRO A 143 11.06 19.51 -33.25
N GLY A 144 11.45 19.86 -34.47
CA GLY A 144 11.51 21.26 -34.88
C GLY A 144 10.12 21.86 -35.02
N LEU A 145 9.92 23.08 -34.52
CA LEU A 145 8.68 23.82 -34.71
C LEU A 145 8.45 24.04 -36.21
N THR A 146 7.26 23.70 -36.70
CA THR A 146 6.84 23.86 -38.10
C THR A 146 5.62 24.76 -38.17
N LYS A 147 5.45 25.52 -39.24
CA LYS A 147 4.31 26.45 -39.43
C LYS A 147 3.22 25.90 -40.34
N VAL A 148 3.54 24.84 -41.11
CA VAL A 148 2.67 24.27 -42.14
C VAL A 148 2.80 22.76 -42.11
N ALA A 149 1.67 22.05 -42.19
CA ALA A 149 1.64 20.60 -42.34
C ALA A 149 2.05 20.21 -43.78
N VAL A 150 2.95 19.24 -43.91
CA VAL A 150 3.38 18.72 -45.22
C VAL A 150 2.43 17.60 -45.65
N GLU A 151 2.27 17.35 -46.96
CA GLU A 151 1.45 16.24 -47.49
C GLU A 151 1.75 14.90 -46.77
N GLY A 152 0.68 14.31 -46.21
CA GLY A 152 0.70 13.07 -45.43
C GLY A 152 0.76 13.24 -43.90
N GLN A 153 0.74 14.48 -43.39
CA GLN A 153 0.62 14.79 -41.95
C GLN A 153 -0.81 15.24 -41.60
N SER A 154 -1.22 15.09 -40.34
CA SER A 154 -2.49 15.63 -39.85
C SER A 154 -2.44 17.16 -39.78
N ASP A 155 -3.59 17.81 -39.93
CA ASP A 155 -3.70 19.26 -39.74
C ASP A 155 -3.35 19.70 -38.29
N SER A 156 -3.45 18.78 -37.32
CA SER A 156 -3.09 19.00 -35.91
C SER A 156 -1.58 18.97 -35.63
N ILE A 157 -0.74 18.53 -36.57
CA ILE A 157 0.67 18.21 -36.30
C ILE A 157 1.45 19.38 -35.73
N VAL A 158 1.15 20.61 -36.16
CA VAL A 158 1.78 21.83 -35.65
C VAL A 158 1.49 21.99 -34.15
N GLN A 159 0.22 21.85 -33.77
CA GLN A 159 -0.20 21.94 -32.38
C GLN A 159 0.35 20.77 -31.56
N ASP A 160 0.41 19.56 -32.13
CA ASP A 160 0.93 18.38 -31.45
C ASP A 160 2.42 18.52 -31.15
N ILE A 161 3.21 19.08 -32.08
CA ILE A 161 4.63 19.40 -31.87
C ILE A 161 4.78 20.49 -30.81
N GLU A 162 3.99 21.56 -30.88
CA GLU A 162 4.05 22.63 -29.86
C GLU A 162 3.70 22.11 -28.47
N ASN A 163 2.65 21.31 -28.34
CA ASN A 163 2.22 20.69 -27.08
C ASN A 163 3.29 19.73 -26.55
N MET A 164 3.91 18.95 -27.44
CA MET A 164 5.02 18.08 -27.08
C MET A 164 6.21 18.90 -26.58
N VAL A 165 6.62 19.96 -27.28
CA VAL A 165 7.72 20.82 -26.82
C VAL A 165 7.39 21.44 -25.47
N ARG A 166 6.17 21.97 -25.30
CA ARG A 166 5.68 22.56 -24.04
C ARG A 166 5.76 21.59 -22.87
N SER A 167 5.36 20.33 -23.04
CA SER A 167 5.40 19.34 -21.96
C SER A 167 6.81 19.09 -21.40
N PHE A 168 7.87 19.30 -22.20
CA PHE A 168 9.25 19.26 -21.73
C PHE A 168 9.72 20.58 -21.12
N ILE A 169 9.41 21.73 -21.74
CA ILE A 169 9.95 23.03 -21.32
C ILE A 169 9.16 23.74 -20.21
N GLU A 170 7.91 23.36 -19.97
CA GLU A 170 7.11 23.87 -18.83
C GLU A 170 7.70 23.43 -17.49
N LYS A 171 8.44 22.31 -17.48
CA LYS A 171 9.08 21.78 -16.27
C LYS A 171 10.06 22.82 -15.71
N PRO A 172 9.93 23.23 -14.44
CA PRO A 172 10.74 24.31 -13.86
C PRO A 172 12.23 23.97 -13.77
N ASN A 173 12.58 22.68 -13.80
CA ASN A 173 13.96 22.19 -13.77
C ASN A 173 14.56 21.99 -15.16
N CYS A 174 13.81 22.28 -16.23
CA CYS A 174 14.31 22.21 -17.60
C CYS A 174 15.03 23.50 -17.99
N ILE A 175 16.29 23.37 -18.39
CA ILE A 175 17.05 24.44 -19.04
C ILE A 175 16.65 24.46 -20.51
N ILE A 176 16.31 25.63 -21.04
CA ILE A 176 15.87 25.78 -22.43
C ILE A 176 17.04 26.27 -23.27
N LEU A 177 17.39 25.53 -24.31
CA LEU A 177 18.37 25.94 -25.31
C LEU A 177 17.64 26.41 -26.58
N ALA A 178 17.43 27.72 -26.69
CA ALA A 178 16.69 28.35 -27.78
C ALA A 178 17.61 28.63 -28.97
N ILE A 179 17.52 27.81 -30.02
CA ILE A 179 18.35 27.87 -31.21
C ILE A 179 17.65 28.66 -32.31
N SER A 180 18.23 29.79 -32.71
CA SER A 180 17.75 30.67 -33.78
C SER A 180 18.82 30.88 -34.85
N PRO A 181 18.48 30.89 -36.14
CA PRO A 181 19.43 31.22 -37.19
C PRO A 181 19.63 32.74 -37.27
N ALA A 182 20.88 33.19 -37.49
CA ALA A 182 21.25 34.60 -37.52
C ALA A 182 20.85 35.32 -38.82
N ASN A 183 20.57 34.57 -39.88
CA ASN A 183 20.11 35.11 -41.16
C ASN A 183 18.59 35.38 -41.22
N GLN A 184 17.89 35.26 -40.08
CA GLN A 184 16.48 35.58 -39.95
C GLN A 184 16.29 36.56 -38.78
N ASP A 185 15.22 37.37 -38.85
CA ASP A 185 14.90 38.28 -37.76
C ASP A 185 14.52 37.50 -36.50
N LEU A 186 15.21 37.82 -35.41
CA LEU A 186 15.02 37.19 -34.10
C LEU A 186 13.59 37.40 -33.57
N ALA A 187 12.93 38.52 -33.93
CA ALA A 187 11.55 38.79 -33.54
C ALA A 187 10.56 37.74 -34.06
N THR A 188 10.92 37.01 -35.12
CA THR A 188 10.10 35.95 -35.72
C THR A 188 10.46 34.54 -35.26
N SER A 189 11.41 34.42 -34.31
CA SER A 189 11.89 33.14 -33.81
C SER A 189 10.85 32.43 -32.95
N ASP A 190 10.35 31.29 -33.46
CA ASP A 190 9.43 30.43 -32.72
C ASP A 190 10.07 29.89 -31.43
N ALA A 191 11.39 29.70 -31.42
CA ALA A 191 12.15 29.26 -30.25
C ALA A 191 12.06 30.26 -29.10
N ILE A 192 12.19 31.56 -29.41
CA ILE A 192 12.14 32.61 -28.40
C ILE A 192 10.71 32.87 -27.94
N LYS A 193 9.75 32.81 -28.87
CA LYS A 193 8.32 32.93 -28.56
C LYS A 193 7.90 31.89 -27.51
N ILE A 194 8.11 30.61 -27.80
CA ILE A 194 7.69 29.52 -26.91
C ILE A 194 8.47 29.51 -25.59
N SER A 195 9.76 29.89 -25.61
CA SER A 195 10.56 29.98 -24.39
C SER A 195 10.06 31.10 -23.47
N ARG A 196 9.65 32.24 -24.03
CA ARG A 196 9.15 33.38 -23.25
C ARG A 196 7.80 33.12 -22.61
N GLU A 197 6.96 32.30 -23.24
CA GLU A 197 5.67 31.87 -22.67
C GLU A 197 5.88 31.10 -21.36
N VAL A 198 6.91 30.25 -21.27
CA VAL A 198 7.20 29.39 -20.11
C VAL A 198 8.30 29.92 -19.17
N ASP A 199 9.11 30.87 -19.63
CA ASP A 199 10.17 31.55 -18.88
C ASP A 199 10.20 33.06 -19.22
N PRO A 200 9.21 33.86 -18.74
CA PRO A 200 9.11 35.28 -19.09
C PRO A 200 10.31 36.13 -18.63
N LYS A 201 11.03 35.68 -17.60
CA LYS A 201 12.19 36.38 -17.03
C LYS A 201 13.52 35.95 -17.67
N GLY A 202 13.52 34.86 -18.44
CA GLY A 202 14.72 34.29 -19.06
C GLY A 202 15.70 33.70 -18.06
N GLU A 203 15.23 33.22 -16.89
CA GLU A 203 16.07 32.72 -15.78
C GLU A 203 16.68 31.35 -16.05
N ARG A 204 16.17 30.62 -17.06
CA ARG A 204 16.62 29.26 -17.43
C ARG A 204 16.74 29.07 -18.96
N THR A 205 16.79 30.15 -19.72
CA THR A 205 16.83 30.15 -21.19
C THR A 205 18.17 30.63 -21.73
N PHE A 206 18.85 29.78 -22.50
CA PHE A 206 20.09 30.07 -23.21
C PHE A 206 19.80 30.33 -24.70
N GLY A 207 20.26 31.46 -25.21
CA GLY A 207 20.15 31.81 -26.63
C GLY A 207 21.35 31.33 -27.43
N VAL A 208 21.09 30.57 -28.50
CA VAL A 208 22.14 30.15 -29.45
C VAL A 208 21.81 30.68 -30.84
N LEU A 209 22.76 31.40 -31.41
CA LEU A 209 22.71 31.88 -32.79
C LEU A 209 23.52 30.98 -33.70
N THR A 210 22.87 30.40 -34.71
CA THR A 210 23.52 29.58 -35.74
C THR A 210 23.59 30.34 -37.06
N LYS A 211 24.34 29.83 -38.05
CA LYS A 211 24.40 30.39 -39.42
C LYS A 211 24.85 31.87 -39.48
N ILE A 212 25.72 32.27 -38.55
CA ILE A 212 26.30 33.63 -38.52
C ILE A 212 27.17 33.90 -39.77
N ASP A 213 27.75 32.83 -40.31
CA ASP A 213 28.52 32.81 -41.55
C ASP A 213 27.67 33.05 -42.83
N LEU A 214 26.34 32.89 -42.73
CA LEU A 214 25.41 33.03 -43.86
C LEU A 214 24.59 34.32 -43.79
N MET A 215 25.04 35.31 -43.01
CA MET A 215 24.40 36.62 -42.94
C MET A 215 24.71 37.45 -44.20
N ASP A 216 23.80 38.35 -44.56
CA ASP A 216 23.98 39.24 -45.70
C ASP A 216 25.18 40.16 -45.49
N GLN A 217 25.98 40.36 -46.54
CA GLN A 217 27.16 41.22 -46.49
C GLN A 217 26.78 42.63 -46.04
N GLY A 218 27.45 43.12 -44.99
CA GLY A 218 27.16 44.42 -44.37
C GLY A 218 26.23 44.35 -43.15
N THR A 219 25.68 43.18 -42.83
CA THR A 219 24.95 42.93 -41.57
C THR A 219 25.81 42.13 -40.58
N ASN A 220 25.55 42.29 -39.28
CA ASN A 220 26.23 41.52 -38.24
C ASN A 220 25.27 41.19 -37.09
N ALA A 221 25.61 40.18 -36.29
CA ALA A 221 24.82 39.73 -35.16
C ALA A 221 25.33 40.26 -33.81
N VAL A 222 26.20 41.29 -33.80
CA VAL A 222 26.87 41.77 -32.57
C VAL A 222 25.86 42.25 -31.54
N ASP A 223 24.84 43.00 -31.97
CA ASP A 223 23.78 43.50 -31.08
C ASP A 223 22.99 42.39 -30.40
N ILE A 224 22.81 41.25 -31.07
CA ILE A 224 22.13 40.09 -30.48
C ILE A 224 23.09 39.35 -29.55
N LEU A 225 24.33 39.09 -29.98
CA LEU A 225 25.34 38.38 -29.20
C LEU A 225 25.72 39.10 -27.91
N GLU A 226 25.71 40.44 -27.90
CA GLU A 226 25.93 41.26 -26.71
C GLU A 226 24.67 41.44 -25.86
N GLY A 227 23.52 40.93 -26.31
CA GLY A 227 22.24 41.04 -25.60
C GLY A 227 21.63 42.44 -25.62
N ARG A 228 22.06 43.32 -26.54
CA ARG A 228 21.50 44.66 -26.74
C ARG A 228 20.15 44.61 -27.45
N ALA A 229 20.02 43.76 -28.47
CA ALA A 229 18.79 43.58 -29.23
C ALA A 229 17.73 42.76 -28.46
N TYR A 230 18.15 41.69 -27.79
CA TYR A 230 17.28 40.87 -26.95
C TYR A 230 18.02 40.40 -25.70
N LYS A 231 17.59 40.90 -24.54
CA LYS A 231 18.25 40.64 -23.26
C LYS A 231 17.74 39.33 -22.64
N LEU A 232 18.64 38.37 -22.46
CA LEU A 232 18.47 37.17 -21.65
C LEU A 232 19.31 37.29 -20.36
N GLN A 233 19.01 36.50 -19.33
CA GLN A 233 19.86 36.43 -18.13
C GLN A 233 21.20 35.73 -18.44
N PHE A 234 21.20 34.80 -19.39
CA PHE A 234 22.40 34.16 -19.91
C PHE A 234 22.84 34.81 -21.23
N PRO A 235 24.16 34.86 -21.50
CA PRO A 235 24.68 35.44 -22.73
C PRO A 235 24.27 34.63 -23.95
N TRP A 236 24.12 35.31 -25.07
CA TRP A 236 23.94 34.69 -26.38
C TRP A 236 25.25 34.09 -26.87
N ILE A 237 25.18 32.91 -27.49
CA ILE A 237 26.36 32.20 -28.00
C ILE A 237 26.19 31.98 -29.50
N GLY A 238 27.16 32.46 -30.26
CA GLY A 238 27.26 32.22 -31.69
C GLY A 238 27.95 30.90 -31.98
N VAL A 239 27.39 30.13 -32.92
CA VAL A 239 27.92 28.84 -33.37
C VAL A 239 27.96 28.82 -34.89
N VAL A 240 29.12 28.46 -35.45
CA VAL A 240 29.31 28.25 -36.89
C VAL A 240 29.43 26.75 -37.14
N ASN A 241 28.46 26.22 -37.87
CA ASN A 241 28.36 24.79 -38.16
C ASN A 241 28.84 24.47 -39.59
N ARG A 242 29.05 23.19 -39.88
CA ARG A 242 29.34 22.74 -41.26
C ARG A 242 28.19 23.10 -42.20
N SER A 243 28.54 23.59 -43.38
CA SER A 243 27.58 23.79 -44.48
C SER A 243 27.10 22.46 -45.06
N GLN A 244 26.01 22.48 -45.83
CA GLN A 244 25.54 21.26 -46.51
C GLN A 244 26.61 20.69 -47.47
N ALA A 245 27.42 21.56 -48.09
CA ALA A 245 28.53 21.14 -48.94
C ALA A 245 29.64 20.44 -48.13
N ASP A 246 29.95 20.93 -46.93
CA ASP A 246 30.93 20.31 -46.04
C ASP A 246 30.46 18.94 -45.53
N ILE A 247 29.16 18.81 -45.28
CA ILE A 247 28.54 17.54 -44.87
C ILE A 247 28.61 16.53 -46.03
N ASN A 248 28.28 16.95 -47.25
CA ASN A 248 28.36 16.08 -48.42
C ASN A 248 29.80 15.65 -48.73
N LYS A 249 30.79 16.49 -48.37
CA LYS A 249 32.23 16.19 -48.45
C LYS A 249 32.77 15.43 -47.24
N SER A 250 31.91 15.09 -46.27
CA SER A 250 32.28 14.41 -45.02
C SER A 250 33.45 15.08 -44.29
N VAL A 251 33.46 16.42 -44.24
CA VAL A 251 34.51 17.18 -43.54
C VAL A 251 34.51 16.80 -42.06
N ASP A 252 35.69 16.49 -41.53
CA ASP A 252 35.86 16.06 -40.15
C ASP A 252 35.42 17.15 -39.15
N MET A 253 34.87 16.71 -38.02
CA MET A 253 34.33 17.57 -36.98
C MET A 253 35.42 18.37 -36.25
N ILE A 254 36.64 17.83 -36.13
CA ILE A 254 37.77 18.56 -35.54
C ILE A 254 38.17 19.73 -36.46
N ALA A 255 38.19 19.49 -37.77
CA ALA A 255 38.43 20.55 -38.76
C ALA A 255 37.32 21.61 -38.75
N ALA A 256 36.05 21.21 -38.57
CA ALA A 256 34.94 22.14 -38.43
C ALA A 256 35.07 23.05 -37.19
N ARG A 257 35.41 22.48 -36.02
CA ARG A 257 35.65 23.25 -34.79
C ARG A 257 36.84 24.21 -34.92
N ARG A 258 37.89 23.81 -35.65
CA ARG A 258 39.02 24.69 -35.94
C ARG A 258 38.60 25.88 -36.80
N ARG A 259 37.85 25.62 -37.88
CA ARG A 259 37.29 26.68 -38.74
C ARG A 259 36.36 27.61 -38.00
N GLU A 260 35.53 27.09 -37.09
CA GLU A 260 34.68 27.92 -36.22
C GLU A 260 35.52 28.88 -35.37
N ARG A 261 36.59 28.38 -34.73
CA ARG A 261 37.49 29.19 -33.92
C ARG A 261 38.24 30.23 -34.76
N GLU A 262 38.71 29.84 -35.94
CA GLU A 262 39.35 30.74 -36.90
C GLU A 262 38.38 31.84 -37.33
N TYR A 263 37.14 31.50 -37.69
CA TYR A 263 36.12 32.46 -38.10
C TYR A 263 35.90 33.56 -37.04
N PHE A 264 35.70 33.18 -35.77
CA PHE A 264 35.52 34.17 -34.70
C PHE A 264 36.79 34.96 -34.38
N ALA A 265 37.98 34.39 -34.63
CA ALA A 265 39.26 35.07 -34.39
C ALA A 265 39.64 36.03 -35.53
N THR A 266 39.26 35.74 -36.78
CA THR A 266 39.61 36.54 -37.96
C THR A 266 38.56 37.58 -38.32
N SER A 267 37.30 37.38 -37.91
CA SER A 267 36.21 38.33 -38.23
C SER A 267 36.34 39.60 -37.37
N PRO A 268 36.52 40.80 -37.99
CA PRO A 268 36.71 42.05 -37.26
C PRO A 268 35.59 42.38 -36.27
N GLU A 269 34.36 42.01 -36.60
CA GLU A 269 33.15 42.32 -35.82
C GLU A 269 33.00 41.44 -34.56
N TYR A 270 33.61 40.25 -34.54
CA TYR A 270 33.41 39.25 -33.48
C TYR A 270 34.69 38.95 -32.67
N GLN A 271 35.84 39.53 -33.06
CA GLN A 271 37.15 39.24 -32.48
C GLN A 271 37.20 39.48 -30.96
N HIS A 272 36.55 40.53 -30.45
CA HIS A 272 36.48 40.84 -29.01
C HIS A 272 35.65 39.83 -28.22
N MET A 273 34.83 39.02 -28.89
CA MET A 273 33.94 38.03 -28.29
C MET A 273 34.42 36.58 -28.52
N ALA A 274 35.48 36.36 -29.30
CA ALA A 274 35.89 35.04 -29.79
C ALA A 274 36.06 33.99 -28.67
N SER A 275 36.50 34.39 -27.48
CA SER A 275 36.68 33.49 -26.32
C SER A 275 35.36 33.00 -25.69
N ARG A 276 34.25 33.67 -25.99
CA ARG A 276 32.89 33.39 -25.49
C ARG A 276 31.96 32.79 -26.56
N MET A 277 32.49 32.51 -27.75
CA MET A 277 31.74 31.96 -28.87
C MET A 277 32.17 30.53 -29.19
N GLY A 278 31.34 29.84 -29.97
CA GLY A 278 31.60 28.52 -30.51
C GLY A 278 31.01 27.35 -29.73
N SER A 279 30.92 26.22 -30.42
CA SER A 279 30.32 24.98 -29.94
C SER A 279 31.01 24.40 -28.68
N GLU A 280 32.33 24.50 -28.58
CA GLU A 280 33.10 24.03 -27.42
C GLU A 280 32.82 24.87 -26.16
N HIS A 281 32.72 26.20 -26.33
CA HIS A 281 32.38 27.11 -25.23
C HIS A 281 30.95 26.86 -24.74
N LEU A 282 30.00 26.68 -25.67
CA LEU A 282 28.62 26.32 -25.37
C LEU A 282 28.53 25.05 -24.53
N GLY A 283 29.20 23.96 -24.93
CA GLY A 283 29.19 22.71 -24.19
C GLY A 283 29.72 22.85 -22.76
N LYS A 284 30.84 23.56 -22.57
CA LYS A 284 31.43 23.82 -21.24
C LYS A 284 30.52 24.69 -20.37
N MET A 285 29.89 25.73 -20.95
CA MET A 285 28.97 26.60 -20.22
C MET A 285 27.73 25.83 -19.76
N LEU A 286 27.11 25.05 -20.65
CA LEU A 286 25.94 24.24 -20.34
C LEU A 286 26.24 23.20 -19.26
N SER A 287 27.39 22.53 -19.33
CA SER A 287 27.81 21.55 -18.31
C SER A 287 28.00 22.19 -16.93
N LYS A 288 28.70 23.34 -16.86
CA LYS A 288 28.89 24.08 -15.60
C LYS A 288 27.57 24.58 -15.01
N HIS A 289 26.67 25.09 -15.87
CA HIS A 289 25.37 25.56 -15.42
C HIS A 289 24.49 24.41 -14.93
N LEU A 290 24.42 23.31 -15.68
CA LEU A 290 23.71 22.11 -15.28
C LEU A 290 24.21 21.58 -13.93
N GLU A 291 25.53 21.54 -13.71
CA GLU A 291 26.11 21.13 -12.42
C GLU A 291 25.64 22.04 -11.26
N THR A 292 25.59 23.36 -11.50
CA THR A 292 25.14 24.34 -10.50
C THR A 292 23.67 24.13 -10.16
N VAL A 293 22.83 23.88 -11.17
CA VAL A 293 21.40 23.59 -10.99
C VAL A 293 21.20 22.26 -10.26
N ILE A 294 21.96 21.21 -10.60
CA ILE A 294 21.90 19.93 -9.89
C ILE A 294 22.24 20.14 -8.41
N LYS A 295 23.34 20.83 -8.10
CA LYS A 295 23.79 21.09 -6.72
C LYS A 295 22.75 21.84 -5.89
N SER A 296 22.11 22.87 -6.44
CA SER A 296 21.10 23.64 -5.71
C SER A 296 19.81 22.84 -5.46
N ARG A 297 19.54 21.80 -6.26
CA ARG A 297 18.33 20.98 -6.20
C ARG A 297 18.47 19.68 -5.41
N ILE A 298 19.68 19.16 -5.20
CA ILE A 298 19.92 17.94 -4.42
C ILE A 298 19.17 17.91 -3.07
N PRO A 299 19.18 18.98 -2.24
CA PRO A 299 18.44 18.96 -0.97
C PRO A 299 16.92 18.77 -1.15
N GLY A 300 16.35 19.39 -2.20
CA GLY A 300 14.94 19.22 -2.54
C GLY A 300 14.62 17.81 -3.03
N LEU A 301 15.50 17.23 -3.86
CA LEU A 301 15.37 15.83 -4.32
C LEU A 301 15.45 14.84 -3.16
N GLN A 302 16.38 15.04 -2.22
CA GLN A 302 16.53 14.19 -1.04
C GLN A 302 15.27 14.24 -0.16
N SER A 303 14.70 15.43 0.05
CA SER A 303 13.44 15.59 0.78
C SER A 303 12.27 14.90 0.07
N LEU A 304 12.15 15.05 -1.26
CA LEU A 304 11.11 14.39 -2.06
C LEU A 304 11.21 12.86 -1.99
N ILE A 305 12.42 12.32 -2.12
CA ILE A 305 12.67 10.87 -2.04
C ILE A 305 12.33 10.35 -0.66
N ASN A 306 12.80 11.00 0.42
CA ASN A 306 12.50 10.58 1.78
C ASN A 306 11.00 10.59 2.08
N LYS A 307 10.29 11.64 1.63
CA LYS A 307 8.84 11.73 1.75
C LYS A 307 8.15 10.59 1.00
N THR A 308 8.54 10.35 -0.24
CA THR A 308 7.94 9.28 -1.08
C THR A 308 8.22 7.89 -0.50
N ILE A 309 9.43 7.65 0.03
CA ILE A 309 9.78 6.40 0.74
C ILE A 309 8.84 6.19 1.92
N SER A 310 8.64 7.21 2.75
CA SER A 310 7.75 7.13 3.92
C SER A 310 6.30 6.84 3.53
N GLU A 311 5.80 7.48 2.46
CA GLU A 311 4.45 7.23 1.92
C GLU A 311 4.30 5.79 1.40
N LEU A 312 5.29 5.30 0.62
CA LEU A 312 5.29 3.94 0.10
C LEU A 312 5.41 2.89 1.22
N GLU A 313 6.22 3.15 2.25
CA GLU A 313 6.34 2.27 3.42
C GLU A 313 5.03 2.21 4.23
N ALA A 314 4.37 3.35 4.43
CA ALA A 314 3.06 3.41 5.09
C ALA A 314 1.99 2.65 4.30
N GLU A 315 1.97 2.80 2.97
CA GLU A 315 1.05 2.06 2.11
C GLU A 315 1.35 0.54 2.13
N LEU A 316 2.62 0.15 2.05
CA LEU A 316 3.04 -1.26 2.12
C LEU A 316 2.68 -1.88 3.47
N SER A 317 2.85 -1.14 4.57
CA SER A 317 2.44 -1.56 5.91
C SER A 317 0.93 -1.80 5.99
N ARG A 318 0.12 -0.93 5.38
CA ARG A 318 -1.34 -1.10 5.31
C ARG A 318 -1.77 -2.30 4.46
N LEU A 319 -1.04 -2.58 3.38
CA LEU A 319 -1.29 -3.74 2.54
C LEU A 319 -0.84 -5.05 3.19
N GLY A 320 0.05 -5.01 4.19
CA GLY A 320 0.54 -6.19 4.91
C GLY A 320 1.78 -6.83 4.27
N LYS A 321 2.32 -7.84 4.96
CA LYS A 321 3.56 -8.53 4.55
C LYS A 321 3.32 -9.44 3.33
N PRO A 322 4.33 -9.60 2.44
CA PRO A 322 4.25 -10.56 1.35
C PRO A 322 4.12 -11.99 1.88
N ILE A 323 3.29 -12.79 1.21
CA ILE A 323 3.12 -14.21 1.54
C ILE A 323 4.42 -14.96 1.24
N ALA A 324 4.93 -15.70 2.21
CA ALA A 324 6.11 -16.52 2.04
C ALA A 324 5.87 -17.61 0.97
N THR A 325 6.90 -17.88 0.16
CA THR A 325 6.81 -18.88 -0.91
C THR A 325 6.88 -20.31 -0.37
N ASP A 326 7.60 -20.50 0.73
CA ASP A 326 7.81 -21.79 1.38
C ASP A 326 6.64 -22.19 2.29
N THR A 327 6.43 -23.51 2.43
CA THR A 327 5.35 -24.08 3.24
C THR A 327 5.46 -23.67 4.71
N GLY A 328 6.68 -23.59 5.24
CA GLY A 328 6.94 -23.22 6.63
C GLY A 328 6.56 -21.77 6.92
N GLY A 329 6.92 -20.85 6.02
CA GLY A 329 6.56 -19.44 6.11
C GLY A 329 5.05 -19.20 6.00
N LYS A 330 4.34 -19.95 5.14
CA LYS A 330 2.87 -19.89 5.07
C LYS A 330 2.21 -20.35 6.36
N LEU A 331 2.69 -21.46 6.92
CA LEU A 331 2.22 -21.96 8.22
C LEU A 331 2.47 -20.95 9.33
N TYR A 332 3.68 -20.39 9.40
CA TYR A 332 4.04 -19.37 10.38
C TYR A 332 3.14 -18.14 10.29
N MET A 333 2.89 -17.64 9.08
CA MET A 333 2.01 -16.50 8.84
C MET A 333 0.58 -16.77 9.33
N ILE A 334 0.00 -17.93 9.00
CA ILE A 334 -1.34 -18.29 9.48
C ILE A 334 -1.37 -18.37 11.02
N MET A 335 -0.34 -18.95 11.63
CA MET A 335 -0.23 -19.03 13.09
C MET A 335 -0.08 -17.65 13.74
N GLU A 336 0.68 -16.73 13.14
CA GLU A 336 0.84 -15.35 13.60
C GLU A 336 -0.52 -14.63 13.60
N ILE A 337 -1.28 -14.72 12.50
CA ILE A 337 -2.62 -14.15 12.38
C ILE A 337 -3.57 -14.72 13.45
N CYS A 338 -3.55 -16.04 13.64
CA CYS A 338 -4.41 -16.70 14.62
C CYS A 338 -4.04 -16.30 16.06
N ARG A 339 -2.76 -16.09 16.37
CA ARG A 339 -2.30 -15.58 17.68
C ARG A 339 -2.78 -14.15 17.93
N THR A 340 -2.74 -13.29 16.92
CA THR A 340 -3.29 -11.92 17.03
C THR A 340 -4.77 -11.95 17.33
N PHE A 341 -5.54 -12.80 16.63
CA PHE A 341 -6.95 -13.02 16.93
C PHE A 341 -7.19 -13.53 18.36
N ASP A 342 -6.43 -14.54 18.80
CA ASP A 342 -6.55 -15.13 20.14
C ASP A 342 -6.23 -14.10 21.24
N GLN A 343 -5.23 -13.25 21.02
CA GLN A 343 -4.90 -12.14 21.91
C GLN A 343 -6.06 -11.13 22.02
N ILE A 344 -6.62 -10.70 20.88
CA ILE A 344 -7.77 -9.78 20.85
C ILE A 344 -8.99 -10.42 21.54
N PHE A 345 -9.22 -11.71 21.36
CA PHE A 345 -10.32 -12.43 22.02
C PHE A 345 -10.12 -12.48 23.55
N LYS A 346 -8.90 -12.76 24.02
CA LYS A 346 -8.57 -12.73 25.46
C LYS A 346 -8.78 -11.34 26.06
N GLU A 347 -8.40 -10.28 25.36
CA GLU A 347 -8.61 -8.90 25.80
C GLU A 347 -10.11 -8.53 25.89
N HIS A 348 -10.93 -9.03 24.97
CA HIS A 348 -12.38 -8.88 25.04
C HIS A 348 -13.01 -9.60 26.24
N LEU A 349 -12.41 -10.72 26.66
CA LEU A 349 -12.88 -11.54 27.77
C LEU A 349 -12.46 -10.98 29.14
N ASP A 350 -11.22 -10.46 29.25
CA ASP A 350 -10.61 -10.03 30.53
C ASP A 350 -11.06 -8.65 31.05
N GLY A 351 -11.94 -7.95 30.34
CA GLY A 351 -12.75 -6.88 30.96
C GLY A 351 -12.30 -5.43 30.74
N VAL A 352 -11.35 -5.14 29.84
CA VAL A 352 -11.16 -3.75 29.35
C VAL A 352 -12.30 -3.32 28.40
N ARG A 353 -13.16 -4.27 27.99
CA ARG A 353 -14.22 -4.10 26.99
C ARG A 353 -15.55 -4.72 27.48
N PRO A 354 -16.72 -4.32 26.93
CA PRO A 354 -18.06 -4.71 27.41
C PRO A 354 -18.44 -6.21 27.32
N GLY A 355 -17.51 -7.10 26.98
CA GLY A 355 -17.77 -8.53 26.81
C GLY A 355 -17.90 -9.29 28.14
N GLY A 356 -16.89 -9.18 29.00
CA GLY A 356 -16.89 -9.84 30.32
C GLY A 356 -18.04 -9.36 31.22
N ASP A 357 -18.35 -8.07 31.19
CA ASP A 357 -19.44 -7.47 31.99
C ASP A 357 -20.83 -8.04 31.62
N LYS A 358 -21.07 -8.31 30.33
CA LYS A 358 -22.30 -8.99 29.88
C LYS A 358 -22.43 -10.39 30.47
N ILE A 359 -21.32 -11.15 30.57
CA ILE A 359 -21.33 -12.49 31.17
C ILE A 359 -21.68 -12.39 32.67
N TYR A 360 -21.09 -11.43 33.39
CA TYR A 360 -21.48 -11.18 34.79
C TYR A 360 -22.97 -10.85 34.92
N SER A 361 -23.53 -10.05 34.01
CA SER A 361 -24.97 -9.73 34.02
C SER A 361 -25.87 -10.97 33.89
N VAL A 362 -25.43 -12.01 33.17
CA VAL A 362 -26.16 -13.28 33.06
C VAL A 362 -26.24 -13.96 34.43
N PHE A 363 -25.12 -14.00 35.14
CA PHE A 363 -25.03 -14.67 36.45
C PHE A 363 -25.65 -13.88 37.60
N ASP A 364 -25.53 -12.55 37.59
CA ASP A 364 -25.99 -11.70 38.71
C ASP A 364 -27.44 -11.26 38.56
N ASN A 365 -27.93 -11.09 37.32
CA ASN A 365 -29.27 -10.56 37.04
C ASN A 365 -30.19 -11.62 36.41
N GLN A 366 -29.82 -12.18 35.26
CA GLN A 366 -30.73 -13.02 34.47
C GLN A 366 -31.04 -14.36 35.13
N PHE A 367 -29.99 -15.07 35.60
CA PHE A 367 -30.16 -16.37 36.22
C PHE A 367 -30.94 -16.31 37.54
N PRO A 368 -30.63 -15.39 38.48
CA PRO A 368 -31.40 -15.24 39.71
C PRO A 368 -32.85 -14.79 39.45
N ALA A 369 -33.09 -13.94 38.45
CA ALA A 369 -34.44 -13.57 38.05
C ALA A 369 -35.22 -14.77 37.49
N SER A 370 -34.56 -15.65 36.73
CA SER A 370 -35.16 -16.88 36.19
C SER A 370 -35.52 -17.87 37.29
N LEU A 371 -34.69 -18.02 38.33
CA LEU A 371 -35.01 -18.83 39.50
C LEU A 371 -36.23 -18.28 40.27
N LYS A 372 -36.32 -16.95 40.45
CA LYS A 372 -37.47 -16.31 41.12
C LYS A 372 -38.80 -16.51 40.37
N ARG A 373 -38.76 -16.64 39.03
CA ARG A 373 -39.94 -16.86 38.19
C ARG A 373 -40.55 -18.26 38.32
N LEU A 374 -39.82 -19.23 38.89
CA LEU A 374 -40.35 -20.59 39.09
C LEU A 374 -41.48 -20.65 40.12
N HIS A 375 -41.66 -19.60 40.95
CA HIS A 375 -42.75 -19.48 41.93
C HIS A 375 -42.99 -20.77 42.73
N PHE A 376 -41.95 -21.24 43.45
CA PHE A 376 -42.03 -22.47 44.25
C PHE A 376 -43.21 -22.49 45.23
N ASP A 377 -43.66 -21.34 45.71
CA ASP A 377 -44.85 -21.20 46.57
C ASP A 377 -46.14 -21.71 45.90
N LYS A 378 -46.29 -21.53 44.59
CA LYS A 378 -47.44 -22.04 43.83
C LYS A 378 -47.30 -23.53 43.57
N HIS A 379 -46.07 -23.99 43.29
CA HIS A 379 -45.78 -25.41 43.09
C HIS A 379 -45.99 -26.23 44.36
N LEU A 380 -45.69 -25.65 45.53
CA LEU A 380 -45.90 -26.22 46.86
C LEU A 380 -47.24 -25.76 47.50
N SER A 381 -48.25 -25.51 46.67
CA SER A 381 -49.60 -25.19 47.15
C SER A 381 -50.20 -26.34 47.97
N MET A 382 -51.11 -26.00 48.88
CA MET A 382 -51.74 -26.95 49.80
C MET A 382 -52.37 -28.15 49.10
N ASP A 383 -53.03 -27.92 47.97
CA ASP A 383 -53.68 -28.98 47.20
C ASP A 383 -52.65 -29.95 46.60
N ASN A 384 -51.54 -29.43 46.08
CA ASN A 384 -50.47 -30.26 45.51
C ASN A 384 -49.71 -31.03 46.59
N VAL A 385 -49.42 -30.38 47.73
CA VAL A 385 -48.77 -31.03 48.88
C VAL A 385 -49.65 -32.16 49.43
N ARG A 386 -50.96 -31.91 49.60
CA ARG A 386 -51.91 -32.95 50.02
C ARG A 386 -51.91 -34.12 49.04
N LYS A 387 -51.99 -33.84 47.74
CA LYS A 387 -52.01 -34.87 46.69
C LYS A 387 -50.77 -35.75 46.75
N ILE A 388 -49.57 -35.15 46.71
CA ILE A 388 -48.30 -35.89 46.62
C ILE A 388 -48.00 -36.69 47.89
N ILE A 389 -48.31 -36.14 49.08
CA ILE A 389 -48.13 -36.87 50.34
C ILE A 389 -49.10 -38.05 50.44
N THR A 390 -50.38 -37.83 50.13
CA THR A 390 -51.39 -38.91 50.15
C THR A 390 -51.04 -40.02 49.16
N GLU A 391 -50.56 -39.67 47.96
CA GLU A 391 -50.09 -40.62 46.94
C GLU A 391 -48.80 -41.35 47.34
N ALA A 392 -47.95 -40.74 48.16
CA ALA A 392 -46.71 -41.35 48.63
C ALA A 392 -46.92 -42.31 49.81
N ASP A 393 -47.88 -42.02 50.69
CA ASP A 393 -48.18 -42.83 51.89
C ASP A 393 -49.08 -44.03 51.62
N GLY A 394 -49.89 -43.99 50.55
CA GLY A 394 -50.79 -45.08 50.18
C GLY A 394 -51.91 -45.33 51.21
N TYR A 395 -52.47 -46.54 51.21
CA TYR A 395 -53.65 -46.90 52.03
C TYR A 395 -53.34 -47.21 53.50
N GLN A 396 -52.07 -47.27 53.91
CA GLN A 396 -51.66 -47.74 55.23
C GLN A 396 -51.04 -46.59 56.07
N PRO A 397 -51.66 -46.16 57.19
CA PRO A 397 -51.11 -45.10 58.03
C PRO A 397 -49.84 -45.60 58.72
N HIS A 398 -48.68 -45.08 58.35
CA HIS A 398 -47.42 -45.38 59.03
C HIS A 398 -47.30 -44.56 60.33
N LEU A 399 -46.63 -45.11 61.34
CA LEU A 399 -46.35 -44.45 62.63
C LEU A 399 -45.23 -43.38 62.53
N ILE A 400 -44.59 -43.26 61.37
CA ILE A 400 -43.40 -42.44 61.10
C ILE A 400 -43.75 -41.41 60.02
N ALA A 401 -43.12 -40.23 60.05
CA ALA A 401 -43.32 -39.16 59.06
C ALA A 401 -43.12 -39.65 57.61
N PRO A 402 -43.87 -39.11 56.63
CA PRO A 402 -43.94 -39.60 55.24
C PRO A 402 -42.71 -39.22 54.43
N GLU A 403 -41.58 -39.88 54.69
CA GLU A 403 -40.28 -39.57 54.08
C GLU A 403 -40.34 -39.53 52.55
N GLN A 404 -41.08 -40.47 51.94
CA GLN A 404 -41.22 -40.56 50.49
C GLN A 404 -42.01 -39.38 49.90
N GLY A 405 -42.97 -38.81 50.64
CA GLY A 405 -43.72 -37.62 50.24
C GLY A 405 -42.84 -36.38 50.20
N TYR A 406 -42.00 -36.18 51.24
CA TYR A 406 -41.01 -35.10 51.27
C TYR A 406 -40.01 -35.22 50.11
N ARG A 407 -39.49 -36.43 49.85
CA ARG A 407 -38.55 -36.69 48.74
C ARG A 407 -39.16 -36.31 47.39
N ARG A 408 -40.38 -36.77 47.07
CA ARG A 408 -41.07 -36.43 45.81
C ARG A 408 -41.38 -34.94 45.68
N LEU A 409 -41.75 -34.27 46.77
CA LEU A 409 -42.01 -32.82 46.76
C LEU A 409 -40.75 -32.00 46.48
N VAL A 410 -39.63 -32.38 47.09
CA VAL A 410 -38.34 -31.74 46.83
C VAL A 410 -37.89 -32.01 45.40
N GLU A 411 -37.88 -33.27 44.96
CA GLU A 411 -37.46 -33.68 43.62
C GLU A 411 -38.26 -32.95 42.54
N SER A 412 -39.60 -32.96 42.64
CA SER A 412 -40.47 -32.27 41.68
C SER A 412 -40.21 -30.76 41.61
N SER A 413 -39.78 -30.14 42.72
CA SER A 413 -39.45 -28.72 42.75
C SER A 413 -38.06 -28.45 42.16
N LEU A 414 -37.05 -29.25 42.52
CA LEU A 414 -35.67 -29.06 42.06
C LEU A 414 -35.48 -29.37 40.56
N VAL A 415 -36.21 -30.34 40.00
CA VAL A 415 -36.16 -30.66 38.57
C VAL A 415 -36.50 -29.45 37.69
N THR A 416 -37.36 -28.54 38.17
CA THR A 416 -37.72 -27.31 37.43
C THR A 416 -36.55 -26.34 37.25
N ILE A 417 -35.47 -26.46 38.05
CA ILE A 417 -34.26 -25.64 37.95
C ILE A 417 -33.43 -25.98 36.71
N ARG A 418 -33.61 -27.18 36.12
CA ARG A 418 -32.91 -27.60 34.89
C ARG A 418 -33.11 -26.60 33.75
N GLY A 419 -34.33 -26.08 33.58
CA GLY A 419 -34.67 -25.11 32.54
C GLY A 419 -33.86 -23.80 32.66
N PRO A 420 -33.93 -23.08 33.79
CA PRO A 420 -33.10 -21.89 34.01
C PRO A 420 -31.59 -22.14 33.93
N ALA A 421 -31.12 -23.33 34.35
CA ALA A 421 -29.70 -23.68 34.29
C ALA A 421 -29.21 -23.87 32.84
N GLU A 422 -30.01 -24.54 32.01
CA GLU A 422 -29.76 -24.68 30.57
C GLU A 422 -29.80 -23.33 29.85
N ALA A 423 -30.79 -22.48 30.18
CA ALA A 423 -30.88 -21.14 29.62
C ALA A 423 -29.66 -20.27 29.95
N ALA A 424 -29.07 -20.41 31.15
CA ALA A 424 -27.84 -19.70 31.52
C ALA A 424 -26.63 -20.18 30.70
N VAL A 425 -26.53 -21.49 30.45
CA VAL A 425 -25.51 -22.09 29.55
C VAL A 425 -25.65 -21.53 28.14
N ASP A 426 -26.87 -21.49 27.59
CA ASP A 426 -27.15 -20.98 26.25
C ASP A 426 -26.87 -19.48 26.11
N ALA A 427 -27.18 -18.69 27.14
CA ALA A 427 -26.92 -17.26 27.16
C ALA A 427 -25.41 -16.95 27.12
N VAL A 428 -24.60 -17.68 27.89
CA VAL A 428 -23.13 -17.52 27.88
C VAL A 428 -22.54 -17.95 26.55
N PHE A 429 -22.98 -19.07 25.98
CA PHE A 429 -22.56 -19.50 24.65
C PHE A 429 -22.83 -18.44 23.58
N SER A 430 -24.02 -17.83 23.59
CA SER A 430 -24.39 -16.78 22.64
C SER A 430 -23.48 -15.55 22.77
N LEU A 431 -23.15 -15.14 24.00
CA LEU A 431 -22.21 -14.05 24.25
C LEU A 431 -20.79 -14.38 23.76
N LEU A 432 -20.29 -15.59 24.02
CA LEU A 432 -18.97 -16.01 23.53
C LEU A 432 -18.92 -16.00 21.99
N LYS A 433 -20.00 -16.41 21.33
CA LYS A 433 -20.13 -16.36 19.87
C LYS A 433 -20.12 -14.92 19.33
N GLU A 434 -20.83 -13.99 19.97
CA GLU A 434 -20.76 -12.56 19.65
C GLU A 434 -19.32 -12.01 19.79
N LEU A 435 -18.60 -12.40 20.85
CA LEU A 435 -17.22 -11.98 21.08
C LEU A 435 -16.27 -12.51 20.01
N VAL A 436 -16.41 -13.77 19.58
CA VAL A 436 -15.63 -14.32 18.46
C VAL A 436 -15.84 -13.51 17.19
N GLN A 437 -17.10 -13.19 16.84
CA GLN A 437 -17.41 -12.38 15.66
C GLN A 437 -16.80 -10.99 15.74
N LYS A 438 -16.88 -10.35 16.91
CA LYS A 438 -16.29 -9.03 17.14
C LYS A 438 -14.76 -9.08 17.02
N SER A 439 -14.10 -10.04 17.65
CA SER A 439 -12.64 -10.20 17.57
C SER A 439 -12.17 -10.40 16.13
N ILE A 440 -12.86 -11.23 15.34
CA ILE A 440 -12.56 -11.41 13.91
C ILE A 440 -12.69 -10.11 13.12
N SER A 441 -13.69 -9.29 13.42
CA SER A 441 -13.91 -8.01 12.74
C SER A 441 -12.85 -6.96 13.05
N GLU A 442 -12.16 -7.10 14.18
CA GLU A 442 -11.09 -6.20 14.61
C GLU A 442 -9.71 -6.63 14.12
N THR A 443 -9.47 -7.92 13.92
CA THR A 443 -8.24 -8.43 13.31
C THR A 443 -8.14 -7.99 11.86
N MET A 444 -7.22 -7.06 11.55
CA MET A 444 -7.07 -6.49 10.20
C MET A 444 -6.59 -7.53 9.18
N GLU A 445 -5.73 -8.43 9.61
CA GLU A 445 -5.14 -9.49 8.78
C GLU A 445 -6.21 -10.48 8.32
N LEU A 446 -7.20 -10.81 9.17
CA LEU A 446 -8.34 -11.64 8.79
C LEU A 446 -9.28 -10.96 7.79
N LYS A 447 -9.23 -9.62 7.64
CA LYS A 447 -9.97 -8.95 6.55
C LYS A 447 -9.31 -9.16 5.19
N GLN A 448 -7.99 -9.34 5.16
CA GLN A 448 -7.22 -9.52 3.93
C GLN A 448 -7.38 -10.93 3.35
N TYR A 449 -7.67 -11.93 4.19
CA TYR A 449 -7.78 -13.35 3.81
C TYR A 449 -9.18 -13.90 4.11
N PRO A 450 -10.15 -13.79 3.17
CA PRO A 450 -11.53 -14.21 3.38
C PRO A 450 -11.67 -15.70 3.69
N THR A 451 -10.89 -16.57 3.04
CA THR A 451 -10.97 -18.00 3.28
C THR A 451 -10.44 -18.37 4.67
N LEU A 452 -9.29 -17.81 5.07
CA LEU A 452 -8.79 -18.00 6.44
C LEU A 452 -9.78 -17.49 7.48
N ARG A 453 -10.41 -16.33 7.25
CA ARG A 453 -11.44 -15.78 8.14
C ARG A 453 -12.62 -16.74 8.34
N ALA A 454 -13.12 -17.33 7.26
CA ALA A 454 -14.24 -18.26 7.33
C ALA A 454 -13.86 -19.53 8.12
N GLU A 455 -12.68 -20.08 7.87
CA GLU A 455 -12.17 -21.28 8.55
C GLU A 455 -11.89 -21.04 10.03
N VAL A 456 -11.28 -19.90 10.40
CA VAL A 456 -11.05 -19.52 11.81
C VAL A 456 -12.38 -19.29 12.53
N LEU A 457 -13.35 -18.62 11.90
CA LEU A 457 -14.69 -18.43 12.48
C LEU A 457 -15.37 -19.77 12.75
N LYS A 458 -15.35 -20.67 11.75
CA LYS A 458 -15.95 -21.99 11.85
C LYS A 458 -15.29 -22.79 12.99
N ALA A 459 -13.96 -22.87 13.00
CA ALA A 459 -13.24 -23.61 14.02
C ALA A 459 -13.49 -23.07 15.45
N ALA A 460 -13.56 -21.76 15.62
CA ALA A 460 -13.88 -21.14 16.91
C ALA A 460 -15.31 -21.46 17.35
N VAL A 461 -16.30 -21.40 16.45
CA VAL A 461 -17.71 -21.75 16.76
C VAL A 461 -17.86 -23.23 17.10
N ASP A 462 -17.23 -24.13 16.33
CA ASP A 462 -17.26 -25.57 16.56
C ASP A 462 -16.64 -25.93 17.93
N SER A 463 -15.56 -25.24 18.32
CA SER A 463 -14.97 -25.36 19.66
C SER A 463 -15.93 -24.90 20.76
N LEU A 464 -16.59 -23.76 20.58
CA LEU A 464 -17.57 -23.26 21.55
C LEU A 464 -18.78 -24.19 21.70
N GLU A 465 -19.23 -24.84 20.62
CA GLU A 465 -20.33 -25.82 20.69
C GLU A 465 -19.95 -27.05 21.52
N ARG A 466 -18.72 -27.57 21.36
CA ARG A 466 -18.22 -28.67 22.21
C ARG A 466 -18.18 -28.28 23.68
N MET A 467 -17.66 -27.08 23.98
CA MET A 467 -17.58 -26.55 25.35
C MET A 467 -18.97 -26.33 25.96
N LYS A 468 -19.95 -25.88 25.15
CA LYS A 468 -21.34 -25.74 25.55
C LYS A 468 -21.95 -27.08 25.98
N GLU A 469 -21.79 -28.13 25.18
CA GLU A 469 -22.36 -29.45 25.48
C GLU A 469 -21.77 -30.06 26.76
N GLU A 470 -20.46 -29.88 26.97
CA GLU A 470 -19.80 -30.30 28.21
C GLU A 470 -20.31 -29.49 29.42
N SER A 471 -20.43 -28.18 29.28
CA SER A 471 -20.97 -27.30 30.32
C SER A 471 -22.43 -27.60 30.65
N LYS A 472 -23.26 -27.89 29.64
CA LYS A 472 -24.66 -28.29 29.84
C LYS A 472 -24.73 -29.58 30.65
N ARG A 473 -23.93 -30.59 30.29
CA ARG A 473 -23.85 -31.86 31.02
C ARG A 473 -23.43 -31.65 32.47
N ALA A 474 -22.34 -30.92 32.71
CA ALA A 474 -21.83 -30.64 34.06
C ALA A 474 -22.83 -29.84 34.92
N THR A 475 -23.47 -28.83 34.32
CA THR A 475 -24.45 -27.99 35.00
C THR A 475 -25.71 -28.77 35.39
N LEU A 476 -26.23 -29.61 34.49
CA LEU A 476 -27.39 -30.45 34.78
C LEU A 476 -27.07 -31.55 35.81
N GLN A 477 -25.85 -32.10 35.77
CA GLN A 477 -25.38 -33.03 36.80
C GLN A 477 -25.40 -32.41 38.20
N LEU A 478 -25.04 -31.13 38.35
CA LEU A 478 -25.14 -30.45 39.65
C LEU A 478 -26.57 -30.40 40.17
N VAL A 479 -27.55 -30.17 39.29
CA VAL A 479 -28.98 -30.19 39.67
C VAL A 479 -29.42 -31.61 40.02
N ASP A 480 -29.00 -32.60 39.23
CA ASP A 480 -29.35 -34.02 39.46
C ASP A 480 -28.75 -34.55 40.76
N MET A 481 -27.55 -34.09 41.15
CA MET A 481 -26.94 -34.43 42.43
C MET A 481 -27.79 -33.93 43.61
N GLU A 482 -28.31 -32.71 43.54
CA GLU A 482 -29.19 -32.15 44.58
C GLU A 482 -30.57 -32.84 44.60
N CYS A 483 -31.05 -33.35 43.47
CA CYS A 483 -32.29 -34.14 43.39
C CYS A 483 -32.12 -35.57 43.93
N GLY A 484 -30.96 -36.18 43.69
CA GLY A 484 -30.73 -37.61 43.93
C GLY A 484 -30.49 -37.99 45.38
N TYR A 485 -30.04 -37.06 46.24
CA TYR A 485 -29.78 -37.35 47.65
C TYR A 485 -30.14 -36.20 48.59
N LEU A 486 -31.12 -36.46 49.45
CA LEU A 486 -31.49 -35.60 50.57
C LEU A 486 -30.64 -35.96 51.80
N THR A 487 -30.04 -34.96 52.44
CA THR A 487 -29.18 -35.20 53.60
C THR A 487 -29.96 -35.75 54.79
N VAL A 488 -29.34 -36.67 55.54
CA VAL A 488 -29.94 -37.22 56.78
C VAL A 488 -30.28 -36.12 57.79
N GLU A 489 -29.51 -35.03 57.78
CA GLU A 489 -29.74 -33.87 58.62
C GLU A 489 -31.06 -33.15 58.31
N PHE A 490 -31.50 -33.14 57.05
CA PHE A 490 -32.80 -32.60 56.67
C PHE A 490 -33.94 -33.34 57.39
N PHE A 491 -33.90 -34.68 57.39
CA PHE A 491 -34.92 -35.49 58.05
C PHE A 491 -34.83 -35.43 59.58
N ARG A 492 -33.63 -35.27 60.16
CA ARG A 492 -33.46 -35.09 61.62
C ARG A 492 -33.99 -33.75 62.13
N LYS A 493 -34.01 -32.71 61.28
CA LYS A 493 -34.56 -31.39 61.61
C LYS A 493 -36.07 -31.30 61.38
N LEU A 494 -36.71 -32.37 60.91
CA LEU A 494 -38.16 -32.42 60.85
C LEU A 494 -38.73 -32.38 62.28
N PRO A 495 -39.75 -31.54 62.53
CA PRO A 495 -40.42 -31.50 63.83
C PRO A 495 -40.94 -32.89 64.21
N GLN A 496 -40.55 -33.40 65.38
CA GLN A 496 -41.18 -34.59 65.96
C GLN A 496 -42.55 -34.17 66.49
N ASP A 497 -43.64 -34.54 65.81
CA ASP A 497 -45.01 -34.26 66.25
C ASP A 497 -45.44 -35.12 67.46
N VAL A 498 -44.56 -35.32 68.45
CA VAL A 498 -44.82 -36.16 69.63
C VAL A 498 -45.12 -35.33 70.89
N GLU A 499 -44.90 -34.01 70.92
CA GLU A 499 -44.97 -33.25 72.18
C GLU A 499 -46.29 -32.52 72.51
N LYS A 500 -47.39 -32.76 71.78
CA LYS A 500 -48.71 -32.37 72.29
C LYS A 500 -49.69 -33.53 72.20
N GLY A 501 -49.89 -34.19 73.35
CA GLY A 501 -50.90 -35.22 73.54
C GLY A 501 -52.26 -34.78 73.01
N GLY A 502 -52.69 -35.40 71.92
CA GLY A 502 -54.05 -35.31 71.41
C GLY A 502 -54.92 -36.36 72.10
N ASN A 503 -56.14 -35.96 72.47
CA ASN A 503 -57.14 -36.85 73.06
C ASN A 503 -57.38 -38.09 72.17
N PRO A 504 -57.64 -39.27 72.74
CA PRO A 504 -57.79 -40.54 72.00
C PRO A 504 -59.02 -40.62 71.07
N THR A 505 -59.79 -39.54 70.95
CA THR A 505 -61.08 -39.49 70.26
C THR A 505 -61.02 -38.82 68.88
N HIS A 506 -59.88 -38.29 68.45
CA HIS A 506 -59.73 -37.76 67.08
C HIS A 506 -59.43 -38.89 66.07
N SER A 507 -60.24 -38.96 65.02
CA SER A 507 -60.10 -39.90 63.91
C SER A 507 -58.69 -39.87 63.32
N ILE A 508 -58.18 -41.03 62.90
CA ILE A 508 -56.89 -41.17 62.20
C ILE A 508 -56.81 -40.27 60.94
N PHE A 509 -57.97 -39.85 60.40
CA PHE A 509 -58.08 -38.89 59.30
C PHE A 509 -57.72 -37.43 59.68
N ASP A 510 -57.74 -37.06 60.96
CA ASP A 510 -57.34 -35.71 61.43
C ASP A 510 -55.81 -35.52 61.54
N ARG A 511 -55.00 -36.56 61.22
CA ARG A 511 -53.54 -36.49 61.31
C ARG A 511 -52.90 -35.63 60.22
N TYR A 512 -53.54 -35.53 59.04
CA TYR A 512 -53.17 -34.58 57.97
C TYR A 512 -53.99 -33.29 58.07
N ASN A 513 -54.09 -32.74 59.28
CA ASN A 513 -54.76 -31.47 59.47
C ASN A 513 -54.08 -30.39 58.60
N ASP A 514 -54.83 -29.38 58.19
CA ASP A 514 -54.32 -28.33 57.29
C ASP A 514 -53.07 -27.64 57.84
N SER A 515 -52.90 -27.62 59.17
CA SER A 515 -51.69 -27.15 59.86
C SER A 515 -50.45 -28.00 59.57
N TYR A 516 -50.57 -29.32 59.52
CA TYR A 516 -49.48 -30.26 59.23
C TYR A 516 -49.02 -30.12 57.76
N LEU A 517 -49.96 -30.12 56.82
CA LEU A 517 -49.66 -29.98 55.38
C LEU A 517 -49.03 -28.61 55.06
N ARG A 518 -49.49 -27.52 55.70
CA ARG A 518 -48.82 -26.20 55.60
C ARG A 518 -47.39 -26.26 56.09
N ARG A 519 -47.14 -26.96 57.21
CA ARG A 519 -45.81 -27.11 57.78
C ARG A 519 -44.89 -27.88 56.84
N VAL A 520 -45.37 -28.98 56.25
CA VAL A 520 -44.64 -29.75 55.24
C VAL A 520 -44.24 -28.86 54.06
N GLY A 521 -45.19 -28.12 53.48
CA GLY A 521 -44.92 -27.18 52.39
C GLY A 521 -43.87 -26.14 52.76
N SER A 522 -43.96 -25.54 53.96
CA SER A 522 -42.99 -24.55 54.44
C SER A 522 -41.57 -25.12 54.64
N THR A 523 -41.47 -26.35 55.13
CA THR A 523 -40.17 -27.02 55.34
C THR A 523 -39.52 -27.40 54.02
N VAL A 524 -40.29 -27.94 53.08
CA VAL A 524 -39.82 -28.25 51.72
C VAL A 524 -39.38 -26.98 51.02
N LEU A 525 -40.16 -25.90 51.10
CA LEU A 525 -39.83 -24.61 50.52
C LEU A 525 -38.52 -24.05 51.10
N SER A 526 -38.32 -24.13 52.42
CA SER A 526 -37.07 -23.71 53.08
C SER A 526 -35.86 -24.48 52.54
N TYR A 527 -35.99 -25.81 52.38
CA TYR A 527 -34.93 -26.64 51.82
C TYR A 527 -34.66 -26.33 50.35
N VAL A 528 -35.71 -26.20 49.52
CA VAL A 528 -35.58 -25.82 48.10
C VAL A 528 -34.90 -24.45 47.96
N ASN A 529 -35.23 -23.49 48.81
CA ASN A 529 -34.58 -22.17 48.82
C ASN A 529 -33.10 -22.25 49.22
N MET A 530 -32.74 -23.12 50.18
CA MET A 530 -31.35 -23.38 50.55
C MET A 530 -30.57 -23.99 49.37
N VAL A 531 -31.11 -25.02 48.72
CA VAL A 531 -30.49 -25.64 47.53
C VAL A 531 -30.37 -24.64 46.39
N CYS A 532 -31.40 -23.82 46.14
CA CYS A 532 -31.35 -22.74 45.15
C CYS A 532 -30.22 -21.74 45.45
N ALA A 533 -29.97 -21.40 46.71
CA ALA A 533 -28.86 -20.53 47.10
C ALA A 533 -27.49 -21.17 46.83
N THR A 534 -27.35 -22.48 47.03
CA THR A 534 -26.15 -23.24 46.66
C THR A 534 -25.95 -23.27 45.15
N LEU A 535 -26.98 -23.67 44.40
CA LEU A 535 -26.96 -23.77 42.94
C LEU A 535 -26.72 -22.41 42.27
N ARG A 536 -27.22 -21.32 42.87
CA ARG A 536 -26.93 -19.93 42.43
C ARG A 536 -25.44 -19.63 42.35
N ASN A 537 -24.62 -20.26 43.20
CA ASN A 537 -23.18 -20.07 43.22
C ASN A 537 -22.44 -21.17 42.43
N SER A 538 -22.93 -22.41 42.46
CA SER A 538 -22.25 -23.55 41.82
C SER A 538 -22.43 -23.58 40.31
N ILE A 539 -23.60 -23.21 39.79
CA ILE A 539 -23.89 -23.23 38.35
C ILE A 539 -23.01 -22.23 37.57
N PRO A 540 -22.91 -20.94 37.96
CA PRO A 540 -21.99 -20.01 37.30
C PRO A 540 -20.53 -20.50 37.31
N LYS A 541 -20.06 -21.12 38.40
CA LYS A 541 -18.71 -21.69 38.48
C LYS A 541 -18.50 -22.82 37.48
N SER A 542 -19.48 -23.70 37.31
CA SER A 542 -19.43 -24.76 36.30
C SER A 542 -19.39 -24.19 34.89
N ILE A 543 -20.26 -23.21 34.58
CA ILE A 543 -20.29 -22.55 33.27
C ILE A 543 -18.96 -21.84 32.98
N VAL A 544 -18.42 -21.09 33.94
CA VAL A 544 -17.13 -20.42 33.79
C VAL A 544 -15.99 -21.41 33.59
N TYR A 545 -15.98 -22.53 34.32
CA TYR A 545 -14.94 -23.54 34.21
C TYR A 545 -14.97 -24.25 32.86
N CYS A 546 -16.15 -24.73 32.43
CA CYS A 546 -16.30 -25.54 31.22
C CYS A 546 -16.38 -24.71 29.92
N GLN A 547 -16.89 -23.47 29.97
CA GLN A 547 -17.02 -22.63 28.76
C GLN A 547 -16.01 -21.49 28.75
N VAL A 548 -16.11 -20.56 29.71
CA VAL A 548 -15.39 -19.27 29.61
C VAL A 548 -13.87 -19.47 29.72
N ARG A 549 -13.43 -20.23 30.72
CA ARG A 549 -12.02 -20.52 30.96
C ARG A 549 -11.43 -21.42 29.89
N GLU A 550 -12.21 -22.38 29.40
CA GLU A 550 -11.78 -23.30 28.36
C GLU A 550 -11.69 -22.58 27.01
N ALA A 551 -12.68 -21.76 26.64
CA ALA A 551 -12.64 -20.88 25.49
C ALA A 551 -11.44 -19.92 25.52
N LYS A 552 -11.05 -19.42 26.70
CA LYS A 552 -9.84 -18.60 26.83
C LYS A 552 -8.54 -19.37 26.54
N ARG A 553 -8.52 -20.68 26.79
CA ARG A 553 -7.30 -21.50 26.74
C ARG A 553 -7.13 -22.22 25.41
N SER A 554 -8.19 -22.80 24.88
CA SER A 554 -8.12 -23.85 23.85
C SER A 554 -9.00 -23.60 22.63
N LEU A 555 -9.45 -22.34 22.40
CA LEU A 555 -10.39 -21.99 21.32
C LEU A 555 -9.95 -22.53 19.95
N LEU A 556 -8.66 -22.37 19.63
CA LEU A 556 -8.08 -22.74 18.33
C LEU A 556 -7.12 -23.94 18.39
N ASP A 557 -7.03 -24.67 19.51
CA ASP A 557 -6.07 -25.78 19.64
C ASP A 557 -6.32 -26.89 18.60
N HIS A 558 -7.59 -27.23 18.38
CA HIS A 558 -7.99 -28.18 17.34
C HIS A 558 -7.65 -27.68 15.94
N PHE A 559 -7.86 -26.38 15.70
CA PHE A 559 -7.51 -25.77 14.42
C PHE A 559 -6.00 -25.81 14.17
N PHE A 560 -5.18 -25.56 15.19
CA PHE A 560 -3.72 -25.66 15.07
C PHE A 560 -3.26 -27.10 14.80
N ALA A 561 -3.88 -28.10 15.44
CA ALA A 561 -3.60 -29.50 15.17
C ALA A 561 -3.95 -29.87 13.71
N GLU A 562 -5.10 -29.43 13.20
CA GLU A 562 -5.48 -29.64 11.81
C GLU A 562 -4.53 -28.92 10.84
N LEU A 563 -4.11 -27.69 11.16
CA LEU A 563 -3.21 -26.90 10.31
C LEU A 563 -1.86 -27.58 10.11
N GLY A 564 -1.34 -28.27 11.13
CA GLY A 564 -0.10 -29.03 11.05
C GLY A 564 -0.15 -30.22 10.08
N THR A 565 -1.36 -30.69 9.73
CA THR A 565 -1.56 -31.80 8.78
C THR A 565 -1.81 -31.33 7.34
N LYS A 566 -2.04 -30.02 7.12
CA LYS A 566 -2.40 -29.49 5.80
C LYS A 566 -1.18 -29.37 4.88
N GLU A 567 -1.39 -29.74 3.61
CA GLU A 567 -0.37 -29.61 2.58
C GLU A 567 -0.20 -28.15 2.11
N ALA A 568 0.93 -27.86 1.45
CA ALA A 568 1.28 -26.52 0.95
C ALA A 568 0.20 -25.88 0.05
N LYS A 569 -0.51 -26.69 -0.75
CA LYS A 569 -1.62 -26.21 -1.60
C LYS A 569 -2.84 -25.78 -0.79
N GLN A 570 -3.13 -26.49 0.30
CA GLN A 570 -4.25 -26.16 1.18
C GLN A 570 -3.94 -24.92 2.02
N LEU A 571 -2.71 -24.80 2.53
CA LEU A 571 -2.25 -23.58 3.21
C LEU A 571 -2.27 -22.36 2.28
N GLY A 572 -1.91 -22.54 1.01
CA GLY A 572 -2.01 -21.48 0.01
C GLY A 572 -3.45 -21.01 -0.26
N LYS A 573 -4.44 -21.92 -0.20
CA LYS A 573 -5.85 -21.56 -0.35
C LYS A 573 -6.39 -20.74 0.83
N LEU A 574 -5.84 -20.92 2.02
CA LEU A 574 -6.22 -20.13 3.20
C LEU A 574 -5.72 -18.68 3.08
N LEU A 575 -4.58 -18.47 2.43
CA LEU A 575 -3.97 -17.16 2.19
C LEU A 575 -4.36 -16.63 0.80
N ASP A 576 -5.64 -16.69 0.45
CA ASP A 576 -6.18 -16.20 -0.80
C ASP A 576 -6.29 -14.67 -0.80
N GLU A 577 -5.21 -14.02 -1.22
CA GLU A 577 -5.19 -12.57 -1.41
C GLU A 577 -5.82 -12.17 -2.76
N ASP A 578 -6.51 -11.03 -2.78
CA ASP A 578 -6.97 -10.41 -4.02
C ASP A 578 -5.76 -10.18 -4.97
N PRO A 579 -5.79 -10.72 -6.20
CA PRO A 579 -4.73 -10.51 -7.18
C PRO A 579 -4.35 -9.04 -7.39
N ALA A 580 -5.32 -8.13 -7.27
CA ALA A 580 -5.08 -6.69 -7.37
C ALA A 580 -4.23 -6.16 -6.21
N ILE A 581 -4.46 -6.64 -4.98
CA ILE A 581 -3.66 -6.29 -3.79
C ILE A 581 -2.25 -6.86 -3.93
N MET A 582 -2.12 -8.12 -4.37
CA MET A 582 -0.82 -8.76 -4.59
C MET A 582 0.01 -8.01 -5.65
N GLN A 583 -0.62 -7.65 -6.78
CA GLN A 583 0.04 -6.90 -7.85
C GLN A 583 0.43 -5.50 -7.38
N ARG A 584 -0.46 -4.80 -6.65
CA ARG A 584 -0.18 -3.48 -6.08
C ARG A 584 0.96 -3.52 -5.07
N ARG A 585 0.99 -4.51 -4.16
CA ARG A 585 2.08 -4.72 -3.21
C ARG A 585 3.41 -4.94 -3.93
N THR A 586 3.41 -5.77 -4.97
CA THR A 586 4.61 -6.03 -5.77
C THR A 586 5.10 -4.78 -6.50
N SER A 587 4.18 -3.98 -7.05
CA SER A 587 4.50 -2.71 -7.71
C SER A 587 5.09 -1.69 -6.73
N ILE A 588 4.50 -1.54 -5.54
CA ILE A 588 4.98 -0.64 -4.50
C ILE A 588 6.35 -1.09 -3.99
N ALA A 589 6.55 -2.39 -3.77
CA ALA A 589 7.83 -2.93 -3.32
C ALA A 589 8.96 -2.64 -4.33
N LYS A 590 8.72 -2.84 -5.62
CA LYS A 590 9.68 -2.48 -6.69
C LYS A 590 9.98 -0.99 -6.71
N ARG A 591 8.95 -0.14 -6.58
CA ARG A 591 9.12 1.31 -6.51
C ARG A 591 9.94 1.71 -5.29
N LEU A 592 9.64 1.16 -4.12
CA LEU A 592 10.36 1.43 -2.86
C LEU A 592 11.84 1.06 -2.95
N GLU A 593 12.17 -0.09 -3.54
CA GLU A 593 13.56 -0.53 -3.75
C GLU A 593 14.35 0.49 -4.58
N LEU A 594 13.72 1.05 -5.62
CA LEU A 594 14.35 2.04 -6.48
C LEU A 594 14.53 3.39 -5.80
N TYR A 595 13.55 3.86 -5.04
CA TYR A 595 13.72 5.08 -4.25
C TYR A 595 14.80 4.92 -3.16
N ARG A 596 14.95 3.74 -2.56
CA ARG A 596 16.06 3.44 -1.63
C ARG A 596 17.42 3.40 -2.33
N SER A 597 17.47 2.82 -3.53
CA SER A 597 18.68 2.89 -4.37
C SER A 597 19.03 4.34 -4.69
N ALA A 598 18.04 5.14 -5.11
CA ALA A 598 18.20 6.56 -5.40
C ALA A 598 18.70 7.36 -4.18
N GLN A 599 18.13 7.10 -3.00
CA GLN A 599 18.56 7.70 -1.73
C GLN A 599 20.04 7.40 -1.46
N THR A 600 20.43 6.12 -1.58
CA THR A 600 21.81 5.68 -1.37
C THR A 600 22.78 6.36 -2.32
N GLU A 601 22.40 6.52 -3.60
CA GLU A 601 23.25 7.20 -4.59
C GLU A 601 23.36 8.71 -4.33
N ILE A 602 22.27 9.37 -3.91
CA ILE A 602 22.30 10.79 -3.54
C ILE A 602 23.18 11.02 -2.32
N ASP A 603 23.03 10.18 -1.29
CA ASP A 603 23.83 10.27 -0.08
C ASP A 603 25.33 10.06 -0.41
N ALA A 604 25.67 9.07 -1.24
CA ALA A 604 27.05 8.85 -1.67
C ALA A 604 27.68 10.10 -2.33
N VAL A 605 26.89 10.89 -3.07
CA VAL A 605 27.37 12.12 -3.71
C VAL A 605 27.36 13.32 -2.75
N ALA A 606 26.40 13.39 -1.82
CA ALA A 606 26.33 14.46 -0.81
C ALA A 606 27.49 14.39 0.21
N TRP A 607 27.96 13.18 0.53
CA TRP A 607 29.05 12.94 1.47
C TRP A 607 30.46 13.00 0.84
N ALA A 608 30.57 12.98 -0.49
CA ALA A 608 31.85 13.10 -1.21
C ALA A 608 32.39 14.55 -1.28
N LYS A 609 32.17 15.34 -0.22
CA LYS A 609 32.64 16.72 -0.09
C LYS A 609 34.15 16.82 0.02
#